data_AF-A0A2B4S869-F1
#
_entry.id   AF-A0A2B4S869-F1
#
_cell.length_a   1.000
_cell.length_b   1.000
_cell.length_c   1.000
_cell.angle_alpha   90.00
_cell.angle_beta   90.00
_cell.angle_gamma   90.00
#
_symmetry.space_group_name_H-M   'P 1'
#
loop_
_entity.id
_entity.type
_entity.pdbx_description
1 polymer ?
#
loop_
_entity_poly.entity_id
_entity_poly.type
_entity_poly.pdbx_seq_one_letter_code
_entity_poly.pdbx_strand_id
1 'polypeptide(L)'
;MQVEDLKWYSPFLFFVGAILSFADPITDVLTLVQFYRKDHKTWFGVGLTFALLPCFAFPVLFFVIRRDEAKRLPSHYAKATLCAFHPFSAAFARTEAFIFCLKKWWFKDEVDGNTYNKAGAVLVHIDSAVLFEAVIESAPQFIIQLYAISVQEEPAAIIQMISLPVSFLALAWAFTNTDEGTLVYRNIISKSSDLNVKHKAAMYVTHLLLLSSRLFAICYFTVSYKWWIIGVLSFHCCAMEVATFILYRDEFQRIDVLFMILFMGIHCVRDDASKFFLSKEGEAEHKVFNHPKLVGQHASPLMPIDSEYIRHVFRVCFVEVGIDRVKSQCGHQKEIYQSLSQM
;
A
#
# COMPACT_ATOMS: atom_id res chain seq x y z
N MET A 1 -4.21 -1.30 12.86
CA MET A 1 -3.63 -2.06 14.00
C MET A 1 -4.20 -1.54 15.32
N GLN A 2 -4.56 -2.38 16.31
CA GLN A 2 -4.91 -1.90 17.65
C GLN A 2 -3.69 -1.98 18.59
N VAL A 3 -3.69 -1.20 19.68
CA VAL A 3 -2.57 -1.13 20.64
C VAL A 3 -2.30 -2.48 21.32
N GLU A 4 -3.33 -3.32 21.46
CA GLU A 4 -3.24 -4.69 21.98
C GLU A 4 -2.46 -5.63 21.05
N ASP A 5 -2.37 -5.29 19.76
CA ASP A 5 -1.72 -6.11 18.71
C ASP A 5 -0.21 -5.83 18.60
N LEU A 6 0.33 -4.94 19.43
CA LEU A 6 1.74 -4.55 19.41
C LEU A 6 2.63 -5.71 19.92
N LYS A 7 3.21 -6.44 18.96
CA LYS A 7 4.19 -7.50 19.19
C LYS A 7 5.54 -6.94 19.64
N TRP A 8 6.38 -7.79 20.24
CA TRP A 8 7.71 -7.43 20.75
C TRP A 8 8.65 -6.81 19.70
N TYR A 9 8.49 -7.18 18.43
CA TYR A 9 9.27 -6.66 17.31
C TYR A 9 8.70 -5.37 16.68
N SER A 10 7.52 -4.90 17.13
CA SER A 10 6.87 -3.71 16.56
C SER A 10 7.72 -2.43 16.64
N PRO A 11 8.44 -2.13 17.74
CA PRO A 11 9.33 -0.97 17.78
C PRO A 11 10.38 -1.01 16.67
N PHE A 12 10.96 -2.19 16.41
CA PHE A 12 11.94 -2.37 15.34
C PHE A 12 11.33 -2.13 13.96
N LEU A 13 10.12 -2.64 13.70
CA LEU A 13 9.42 -2.40 12.44
C LEU A 13 9.09 -0.92 12.22
N PHE A 14 8.60 -0.22 13.24
CA PHE A 14 8.33 1.21 13.15
C PHE A 14 9.60 2.03 12.96
N PHE A 15 10.72 1.62 13.58
CA PHE A 15 12.01 2.25 13.40
C PHE A 15 12.55 2.10 11.98
N VAL A 16 12.60 0.86 11.45
CA VAL A 16 13.03 0.61 10.06
C VAL A 16 12.11 1.32 9.07
N GLY A 17 10.80 1.27 9.32
CA GLY A 17 9.83 2.03 8.52
C GLY A 17 10.10 3.53 8.58
N ALA A 18 10.36 4.11 9.76
CA ALA A 18 10.64 5.54 9.87
C ALA A 18 11.90 5.91 9.07
N ILE A 19 12.96 5.10 9.13
CA ILE A 19 14.17 5.30 8.32
C ILE A 19 13.82 5.31 6.84
N LEU A 20 13.04 4.34 6.35
CA LEU A 20 12.66 4.28 4.92
C LEU A 20 11.81 5.48 4.49
N SER A 21 10.84 5.90 5.30
CA SER A 21 10.00 7.09 5.00
C SER A 21 10.79 8.41 5.09
N PHE A 22 11.93 8.46 5.79
CA PHE A 22 12.82 9.61 5.69
C PHE A 22 13.75 9.50 4.48
N ALA A 23 14.34 8.32 4.27
CA ALA A 23 15.32 8.09 3.22
C ALA A 23 14.72 8.37 1.85
N ASP A 24 13.50 7.91 1.58
CA ASP A 24 12.86 8.00 0.27
C ASP A 24 12.65 9.45 -0.21
N PRO A 25 11.91 10.33 0.51
CA PRO A 25 11.81 11.74 0.11
C PRO A 25 13.16 12.47 0.06
N ILE A 26 14.14 12.11 0.91
CA ILE A 26 15.48 12.70 0.86
C ILE A 26 16.18 12.32 -0.44
N THR A 27 16.21 11.04 -0.80
CA THR A 27 16.87 10.56 -2.02
C THR A 27 16.17 11.09 -3.27
N ASP A 28 14.86 11.27 -3.20
CA ASP A 28 14.05 11.85 -4.26
C ASP A 28 14.39 13.34 -4.47
N VAL A 29 14.41 14.14 -3.39
CA VAL A 29 14.82 15.56 -3.47
C VAL A 29 16.24 15.69 -4.01
N LEU A 30 17.17 14.84 -3.56
CA LEU A 30 18.54 14.85 -4.07
C LEU A 30 18.60 14.50 -5.56
N THR A 31 17.76 13.59 -6.02
CA THR A 31 17.63 13.25 -7.43
C THR A 31 17.04 14.41 -8.25
N LEU A 32 16.04 15.13 -7.73
CA LEU A 32 15.51 16.33 -8.36
C LEU A 32 16.57 17.42 -8.52
N VAL A 33 17.41 17.62 -7.50
CA VAL A 33 18.54 18.55 -7.58
C VAL A 33 19.49 18.17 -8.72
N GLN A 34 19.72 16.88 -8.96
CA GLN A 34 20.53 16.44 -10.09
C GLN A 34 19.86 16.71 -11.43
N PHE A 35 18.55 16.45 -11.57
CA PHE A 35 17.82 16.79 -12.79
C PHE A 35 17.87 18.28 -13.10
N TYR A 36 17.73 19.12 -12.08
CA TYR A 36 17.86 20.57 -12.23
C TYR A 36 19.27 20.98 -12.68
N ARG A 37 20.32 20.44 -12.04
CA ARG A 37 21.73 20.75 -12.38
C ARG A 37 22.11 20.33 -13.80
N LYS A 38 21.53 19.25 -14.30
CA LYS A 38 21.76 18.72 -15.66
C LYS A 38 20.80 19.31 -16.71
N ASP A 39 20.04 20.35 -16.37
CA ASP A 39 19.05 21.01 -17.23
C ASP A 39 17.94 20.09 -17.78
N HIS A 40 17.66 18.97 -17.09
CA HIS A 40 16.56 18.06 -17.44
C HIS A 40 15.22 18.58 -16.91
N LYS A 41 14.74 19.70 -17.48
CA LYS A 41 13.57 20.46 -16.99
C LYS A 41 12.29 19.63 -16.87
N THR A 42 12.04 18.73 -17.83
CA THR A 42 10.84 17.88 -17.81
C THR A 42 10.86 16.89 -16.64
N TRP A 43 11.99 16.21 -16.42
CA TRP A 43 12.12 15.22 -15.34
C TRP A 43 12.12 15.91 -13.97
N PHE A 44 12.78 17.06 -13.87
CA PHE A 44 12.71 17.92 -12.70
C PHE A 44 11.28 18.35 -12.38
N GLY A 45 10.54 18.89 -13.37
CA GLY A 45 9.18 19.38 -13.16
C GLY A 45 8.19 18.27 -12.76
N VAL A 46 8.25 17.13 -13.44
CA VAL A 46 7.39 15.97 -13.13
C VAL A 46 7.74 15.42 -11.74
N GLY A 47 9.01 15.18 -11.45
CA GLY A 47 9.39 14.63 -10.15
C GLY A 47 9.19 15.59 -8.99
N LEU A 48 9.31 16.91 -9.22
CA LEU A 48 8.97 17.93 -8.23
C LEU A 48 7.46 17.93 -7.93
N THR A 49 6.63 17.70 -8.95
CA THR A 49 5.19 17.57 -8.76
C THR A 49 4.88 16.43 -7.81
N PHE A 50 5.47 15.24 -8.01
CA PHE A 50 5.24 14.08 -7.14
C PHE A 50 5.84 14.24 -5.75
N ALA A 51 6.98 14.92 -5.59
CA ALA A 51 7.54 15.23 -4.26
C ALA A 51 6.67 16.22 -3.46
N LEU A 52 5.94 17.11 -4.13
CA LEU A 52 5.07 18.10 -3.47
C LEU A 52 3.64 17.60 -3.28
N LEU A 53 3.17 16.66 -4.11
CA LEU A 53 1.79 16.18 -4.10
C LEU A 53 1.32 15.64 -2.74
N PRO A 54 2.14 14.89 -1.96
CA PRO A 54 1.75 14.44 -0.62
C PRO A 54 1.46 15.61 0.33
N CYS A 55 2.15 16.74 0.19
CA CYS A 55 1.95 17.92 1.06
C CYS A 55 0.52 18.46 1.00
N PHE A 56 -0.17 18.25 -0.12
CA PHE A 56 -1.55 18.70 -0.29
C PHE A 56 -2.56 17.66 0.18
N ALA A 57 -2.24 16.38 0.05
CA ALA A 57 -3.22 15.35 0.31
C ALA A 57 -3.09 14.68 1.69
N PHE A 58 -1.94 14.82 2.37
CA PHE A 58 -1.84 14.51 3.81
C PHE A 58 -2.78 15.36 4.69
N PRO A 59 -2.90 16.69 4.51
CA PRO A 59 -3.90 17.48 5.22
C PRO A 59 -5.34 17.00 5.00
N VAL A 60 -5.66 16.57 3.78
CA VAL A 60 -6.98 16.00 3.45
C VAL A 60 -7.18 14.69 4.19
N LEU A 61 -6.21 13.77 4.13
CA LEU A 61 -6.24 12.49 4.85
C LEU A 61 -6.39 12.71 6.37
N PHE A 62 -5.62 13.65 6.93
CA PHE A 62 -5.69 14.03 8.33
C PHE A 62 -7.09 14.54 8.70
N PHE A 63 -7.69 15.39 7.86
CA PHE A 63 -9.04 15.90 8.07
C PHE A 63 -10.12 14.84 8.03
N VAL A 64 -10.00 13.88 7.12
CA VAL A 64 -11.02 12.84 6.99
C VAL A 64 -10.91 11.83 8.13
N ILE A 65 -9.70 11.36 8.46
CA ILE A 65 -9.49 10.35 9.51
C ILE A 65 -9.74 10.93 10.91
N ARG A 66 -9.31 12.17 11.17
CA ARG A 66 -9.39 12.80 12.51
C ARG A 66 -10.52 13.82 12.64
N ARG A 67 -11.55 13.72 11.79
CA ARG A 67 -12.71 14.63 11.76
C ARG A 67 -13.34 14.84 13.14
N ASP A 68 -13.51 13.77 13.92
CA ASP A 68 -14.18 13.86 15.22
C ASP A 68 -13.30 14.46 16.31
N GLU A 69 -11.97 14.37 16.19
CA GLU A 69 -11.03 15.12 17.04
C GLU A 69 -11.01 16.61 16.65
N ALA A 70 -11.13 16.91 15.35
CA ALA A 70 -11.20 18.27 14.82
C ALA A 70 -12.37 19.07 15.40
N LYS A 71 -13.54 18.42 15.55
CA LYS A 71 -14.73 19.03 16.16
C LYS A 71 -14.57 19.36 17.64
N ARG A 72 -13.72 18.61 18.36
CA ARG A 72 -13.54 18.75 19.81
C ARG A 72 -12.47 19.78 20.18
N LEU A 73 -11.40 19.92 19.39
CA LEU A 73 -10.24 20.78 19.72
C LEU A 73 -9.69 21.56 18.51
N PRO A 74 -10.39 22.60 18.02
CA PRO A 74 -10.10 23.23 16.72
C PRO A 74 -8.72 23.92 16.63
N SER A 75 -8.20 24.51 17.71
CA SER A 75 -6.91 25.22 17.70
C SER A 75 -5.70 24.28 17.63
N HIS A 76 -5.73 23.19 18.40
CA HIS A 76 -4.70 22.14 18.34
C HIS A 76 -4.76 21.38 17.01
N TYR A 77 -5.96 21.25 16.44
CA TYR A 77 -6.21 20.63 15.16
C TYR A 77 -5.64 21.43 13.98
N ALA A 78 -5.83 22.75 13.95
CA ALA A 78 -5.24 23.61 12.91
C ALA A 78 -3.71 23.54 12.93
N LYS A 79 -3.11 23.53 14.13
CA LYS A 79 -1.66 23.35 14.29
C LYS A 79 -1.18 21.99 13.78
N ALA A 80 -1.88 20.91 14.12
CA ALA A 80 -1.53 19.56 13.66
C ALA A 80 -1.69 19.39 12.14
N THR A 81 -2.72 20.01 11.55
CA THR A 81 -2.94 20.01 10.10
C THR A 81 -1.85 20.79 9.37
N LEU A 82 -1.44 21.95 9.90
CA LEU A 82 -0.30 22.73 9.37
C LEU A 82 1.03 21.98 9.50
N CYS A 83 1.21 21.20 10.57
CA CYS A 83 2.35 20.31 10.70
C CYS A 83 2.34 19.14 9.70
N ALA A 84 1.22 18.83 9.03
CA ALA A 84 1.15 17.80 7.99
C ALA A 84 1.44 18.34 6.57
N PHE A 85 1.72 19.63 6.40
CA PHE A 85 2.08 20.24 5.11
C PHE A 85 3.58 20.08 4.81
N HIS A 86 4.07 18.85 4.81
CA HIS A 86 5.43 18.56 4.38
C HIS A 86 5.54 17.11 3.84
N PRO A 87 6.50 16.82 2.94
CA PRO A 87 6.62 15.49 2.34
C PRO A 87 6.92 14.42 3.39
N PHE A 88 7.60 14.78 4.48
CA PHE A 88 7.97 13.88 5.57
C PHE A 88 6.82 13.44 6.51
N SER A 89 5.56 13.71 6.17
CA SER A 89 4.43 13.51 7.09
C SER A 89 4.29 12.08 7.57
N ALA A 90 4.43 11.11 6.67
CA ALA A 90 4.42 9.70 7.04
C ALA A 90 5.65 9.30 7.87
N ALA A 91 6.82 9.88 7.61
CA ALA A 91 8.03 9.64 8.40
C ALA A 91 7.87 10.11 9.86
N PHE A 92 7.30 11.30 10.06
CA PHE A 92 6.96 11.79 11.39
C PHE A 92 5.89 10.93 12.07
N ALA A 93 4.87 10.49 11.34
CA ALA A 93 3.84 9.59 11.86
C ALA A 93 4.42 8.24 12.32
N ARG A 94 5.33 7.63 11.54
CA ARG A 94 6.05 6.40 11.94
C ARG A 94 6.95 6.63 13.16
N THR A 95 7.56 7.81 13.27
CA THR A 95 8.39 8.18 14.42
C THR A 95 7.55 8.32 15.69
N GLU A 96 6.36 8.92 15.59
CA GLU A 96 5.40 8.98 16.70
C GLU A 96 5.00 7.58 17.16
N ALA A 97 4.71 6.68 16.21
CA ALA A 97 4.41 5.27 16.47
C ALA A 97 5.56 4.57 17.21
N PHE A 98 6.79 4.77 16.75
CA PHE A 98 7.99 4.22 17.37
C PHE A 98 8.16 4.68 18.81
N ILE A 99 8.07 6.00 19.06
CA ILE A 99 8.18 6.59 20.40
C ILE A 99 7.07 6.05 21.31
N PHE A 100 5.84 5.93 20.80
CA PHE A 100 4.73 5.35 21.55
C PHE A 100 5.01 3.90 21.96
N CYS A 101 5.52 3.08 21.04
CA CYS A 101 5.89 1.70 21.32
C CYS A 101 7.01 1.60 22.38
N LEU A 102 8.02 2.46 22.30
CA LEU A 102 9.09 2.54 23.30
C LEU A 102 8.54 2.92 24.67
N LYS A 103 7.67 3.93 24.75
CA LYS A 103 7.04 4.33 26.01
C LYS A 103 6.22 3.19 26.62
N LYS A 104 5.41 2.49 25.82
CA LYS A 104 4.64 1.33 26.29
C LYS A 104 5.55 0.23 26.85
N TRP A 105 6.65 -0.06 26.14
CA TRP A 105 7.62 -1.07 26.57
C TRP A 105 8.33 -0.65 27.86
N TRP A 106 8.70 0.62 27.98
CA TRP A 106 9.44 1.14 29.13
C TRP A 106 8.58 1.22 30.40
N PHE A 107 7.33 1.67 30.26
CA PHE A 107 6.52 1.99 31.44
C PHE A 107 5.67 0.83 31.96
N LYS A 108 5.43 -0.26 31.21
CA LYS A 108 4.63 -1.45 31.64
C LYS A 108 3.26 -1.19 32.29
N ASP A 109 2.85 0.07 32.45
CA ASP A 109 1.68 0.49 33.19
C ASP A 109 0.39 0.30 32.40
N GLU A 110 -0.70 0.11 33.14
CA GLU A 110 -2.07 0.13 32.65
C GLU A 110 -2.38 1.48 32.02
N VAL A 111 -2.15 1.56 30.70
CA VAL A 111 -2.57 2.69 29.88
C VAL A 111 -4.11 2.77 29.95
N ASP A 112 -4.66 3.92 30.34
CA ASP A 112 -6.11 4.16 30.43
C ASP A 112 -6.83 3.84 29.11
N GLY A 113 -8.07 3.32 29.17
CA GLY A 113 -8.86 2.90 28.02
C GLY A 113 -9.13 4.03 27.00
N ASN A 114 -9.17 5.28 27.46
CA ASN A 114 -9.26 6.44 26.56
C ASN A 114 -7.98 6.65 25.74
N THR A 115 -6.81 6.32 26.32
CA THR A 115 -5.52 6.38 25.62
C THR A 115 -5.39 5.24 24.60
N TYR A 116 -5.97 4.07 24.87
CA TYR A 116 -6.04 2.95 23.92
C TYR A 116 -6.81 3.27 22.65
N ASN A 117 -8.03 3.82 22.78
CA ASN A 117 -8.85 4.20 21.62
C ASN A 117 -8.20 5.31 20.79
N LYS A 118 -7.59 6.30 21.46
CA LYS A 118 -6.83 7.36 20.79
C LYS A 118 -5.63 6.82 20.02
N ALA A 119 -4.90 5.86 20.58
CA ALA A 119 -3.74 5.26 19.92
C ALA A 119 -4.14 4.32 18.76
N GLY A 120 -5.30 3.67 18.80
CA GLY A 120 -5.86 2.93 17.66
C GLY A 120 -6.15 3.84 16.46
N ALA A 121 -6.78 5.00 16.68
CA ALA A 121 -7.02 5.98 15.63
C ALA A 121 -5.71 6.54 15.03
N VAL A 122 -4.69 6.74 15.86
CA VAL A 122 -3.34 7.16 15.41
C VAL A 122 -2.68 6.08 14.56
N LEU A 123 -2.75 4.81 14.93
CA LEU A 123 -2.19 3.71 14.14
C LEU A 123 -2.85 3.57 12.76
N VAL A 124 -4.19 3.68 12.68
CA VAL A 124 -4.90 3.69 11.39
C VAL A 124 -4.49 4.88 10.53
N HIS A 125 -4.31 6.06 11.14
CA HIS A 125 -3.80 7.23 10.44
C HIS A 125 -2.39 6.99 9.89
N ILE A 126 -1.50 6.37 10.67
CA ILE A 126 -0.13 6.04 10.25
C ILE A 126 -0.14 5.07 9.06
N ASP A 127 -0.88 3.96 9.15
CA ASP A 127 -0.96 2.95 8.09
C ASP A 127 -1.47 3.58 6.78
N SER A 128 -2.50 4.42 6.88
CA SER A 128 -3.06 5.16 5.73
C SER A 128 -2.08 6.18 5.17
N ALA A 129 -1.41 6.95 6.03
CA ALA A 129 -0.45 7.98 5.64
C ALA A 129 0.74 7.37 4.88
N VAL A 130 1.22 6.23 5.36
CA VAL A 130 2.29 5.45 4.75
C VAL A 130 1.91 4.94 3.35
N LEU A 131 0.72 4.37 3.21
CA LEU A 131 0.26 3.89 1.91
C LEU A 131 0.11 5.07 0.92
N PHE A 132 -0.35 6.21 1.44
CA PHE A 132 -0.54 7.41 0.67
C PHE A 132 0.77 8.00 0.14
N GLU A 133 1.79 8.15 1.01
CA GLU A 133 3.17 8.49 0.63
C GLU A 133 3.64 7.59 -0.52
N ALA A 134 3.51 6.28 -0.31
CA ALA A 134 4.02 5.28 -1.22
C ALA A 134 3.39 5.37 -2.63
N VAL A 135 2.09 5.65 -2.71
CA VAL A 135 1.35 5.64 -3.98
C VAL A 135 1.50 6.96 -4.74
N ILE A 136 1.59 8.09 -4.03
CA ILE A 136 1.59 9.42 -4.65
C ILE A 136 2.98 9.99 -4.86
N GLU A 137 3.94 9.60 -4.02
CA GLU A 137 5.34 10.00 -4.14
C GLU A 137 6.17 8.82 -4.62
N SER A 138 6.32 7.76 -3.82
CA SER A 138 7.34 6.73 -4.06
C SER A 138 7.15 5.98 -5.38
N ALA A 139 5.93 5.58 -5.75
CA ALA A 139 5.68 4.84 -7.00
C ALA A 139 5.88 5.73 -8.25
N PRO A 140 5.29 6.92 -8.36
CA PRO A 140 5.57 7.83 -9.46
C PRO A 140 7.04 8.25 -9.52
N GLN A 141 7.68 8.47 -8.37
CA GLN A 141 9.08 8.85 -8.32
C GLN A 141 10.01 7.71 -8.76
N PHE A 142 9.69 6.47 -8.37
CA PHE A 142 10.35 5.28 -8.91
C PHE A 142 10.21 5.22 -10.43
N ILE A 143 9.01 5.42 -10.98
CA ILE A 143 8.75 5.36 -12.42
C ILE A 143 9.54 6.44 -13.17
N ILE A 144 9.52 7.70 -12.71
CA ILE A 144 10.24 8.78 -13.39
C ILE A 144 11.77 8.62 -13.30
N GLN A 145 12.29 8.12 -12.19
CA GLN A 145 13.71 7.84 -12.03
C GLN A 145 14.16 6.69 -12.94
N LEU A 146 13.38 5.61 -12.99
CA LEU A 146 13.65 4.46 -13.86
C LEU A 146 13.55 4.86 -15.33
N TYR A 147 12.56 5.67 -15.69
CA TYR A 147 12.41 6.25 -17.02
C TYR A 147 13.62 7.11 -17.38
N ALA A 148 14.05 8.01 -16.48
CA ALA A 148 15.20 8.89 -16.72
C ALA A 148 16.45 8.06 -16.98
N ILE A 149 16.75 7.07 -16.14
CA ILE A 149 17.91 6.16 -16.34
C ILE A 149 17.82 5.41 -17.68
N SER A 150 16.61 5.05 -18.12
CA SER A 150 16.41 4.29 -19.35
C SER A 150 16.56 5.11 -20.63
N VAL A 151 16.35 6.43 -20.57
CA VAL A 151 16.30 7.32 -21.74
C VAL A 151 17.49 8.29 -21.78
N GLN A 152 18.11 8.59 -20.64
CA GLN A 152 19.27 9.47 -20.59
C GLN A 152 20.49 8.84 -21.27
N GLU A 153 21.23 9.65 -22.03
CA GLU A 153 22.49 9.22 -22.65
C GLU A 153 23.66 9.24 -21.65
N GLU A 154 23.52 10.01 -20.57
CA GLU A 154 24.53 10.15 -19.52
C GLU A 154 24.49 8.98 -18.53
N PRO A 155 25.63 8.63 -17.91
CA PRO A 155 25.65 7.61 -16.87
C PRO A 155 24.71 7.97 -15.71
N ALA A 156 24.01 6.95 -15.19
CA ALA A 156 23.14 7.08 -14.02
C ALA A 156 23.90 7.68 -12.85
N ALA A 157 23.36 8.74 -12.26
CA ALA A 157 23.94 9.34 -11.07
C ALA A 157 23.83 8.35 -9.90
N ILE A 158 24.85 8.35 -9.03
CA ILE A 158 24.89 7.48 -7.85
C ILE A 158 23.61 7.62 -7.02
N ILE A 159 23.10 8.85 -6.90
CA ILE A 159 21.87 9.10 -6.15
C ILE A 159 20.65 8.40 -6.77
N GLN A 160 20.53 8.34 -8.10
CA GLN A 160 19.43 7.65 -8.76
C GLN A 160 19.50 6.13 -8.51
N MET A 161 20.72 5.57 -8.50
CA MET A 161 20.96 4.15 -8.20
C MET A 161 20.62 3.79 -6.74
N ILE A 162 20.72 4.74 -5.81
CA ILE A 162 20.33 4.56 -4.41
C ILE A 162 18.83 4.80 -4.21
N SER A 163 18.29 5.84 -4.85
CA SER A 163 16.89 6.26 -4.70
C SER A 163 15.94 5.17 -5.18
N LEU A 164 16.18 4.57 -6.36
CA LEU A 164 15.31 3.53 -6.91
C LEU A 164 15.07 2.34 -5.95
N PRO A 165 16.11 1.67 -5.40
CA PRO A 165 15.91 0.65 -4.38
C PRO A 165 15.20 1.16 -3.13
N VAL A 166 15.51 2.38 -2.66
CA VAL A 166 14.89 2.94 -1.44
C VAL A 166 13.39 3.16 -1.65
N SER A 167 12.99 3.82 -2.74
CA SER A 167 11.58 4.03 -3.09
C SER A 167 10.84 2.71 -3.27
N PHE A 168 11.49 1.73 -3.89
CA PHE A 168 10.90 0.42 -4.10
C PHE A 168 10.69 -0.37 -2.80
N LEU A 169 11.67 -0.34 -1.89
CA LEU A 169 11.55 -0.97 -0.57
C LEU A 169 10.50 -0.26 0.29
N ALA A 170 10.44 1.07 0.27
CA ALA A 170 9.43 1.86 0.97
C ALA A 170 8.02 1.52 0.48
N LEU A 171 7.84 1.41 -0.84
CA LEU A 171 6.60 1.01 -1.49
C LEU A 171 6.17 -0.40 -1.08
N ALA A 172 7.05 -1.40 -1.23
CA ALA A 172 6.75 -2.78 -0.86
C ALA A 172 6.41 -2.92 0.63
N TRP A 173 7.07 -2.14 1.49
CA TRP A 173 6.80 -2.12 2.92
C TRP A 173 5.42 -1.54 3.24
N ALA A 174 5.04 -0.45 2.57
CA ALA A 174 3.73 0.18 2.73
C ALA A 174 2.60 -0.77 2.36
N PHE A 175 2.69 -1.42 1.21
CA PHE A 175 1.69 -2.41 0.77
C PHE A 175 1.62 -3.62 1.72
N THR A 176 2.76 -4.15 2.15
CA THR A 176 2.80 -5.30 3.07
C THR A 176 2.11 -5.01 4.41
N ASN A 177 2.37 -3.85 5.00
CA ASN A 177 1.73 -3.49 6.28
C ASN A 177 0.23 -3.23 6.13
N THR A 178 -0.19 -2.63 5.00
CA THR A 178 -1.60 -2.38 4.72
C THR A 178 -2.37 -3.70 4.57
N ASP A 179 -1.77 -4.69 3.92
CA ASP A 179 -2.36 -6.03 3.72
C ASP A 179 -2.47 -6.80 5.01
N GLU A 180 -1.40 -6.81 5.80
CA GLU A 180 -1.41 -7.40 7.12
C GLU A 180 -2.54 -6.79 7.98
N GLY A 181 -2.64 -5.45 8.00
CA GLY A 181 -3.69 -4.75 8.73
C GLY A 181 -5.11 -5.11 8.27
N THR A 182 -5.30 -5.31 6.97
CA THR A 182 -6.61 -5.62 6.38
C THR A 182 -7.01 -7.08 6.59
N LEU A 183 -6.07 -8.01 6.50
CA LEU A 183 -6.31 -9.42 6.81
C LEU A 183 -6.71 -9.63 8.28
N VAL A 184 -6.09 -8.86 9.19
CA VAL A 184 -6.48 -8.84 10.60
C VAL A 184 -7.86 -8.21 10.79
N TYR A 185 -8.13 -7.06 10.15
CA TYR A 185 -9.43 -6.38 10.24
C TYR A 185 -10.61 -7.26 9.78
N ARG A 186 -10.40 -8.04 8.71
CA ARG A 186 -11.41 -8.95 8.15
C ARG A 186 -11.58 -10.26 8.91
N ASN A 187 -10.88 -10.45 10.05
CA ASN A 187 -10.85 -11.70 10.81
C ASN A 187 -10.46 -12.94 9.98
N ILE A 188 -9.83 -12.75 8.80
CA ILE A 188 -9.33 -13.86 7.97
C ILE A 188 -8.16 -14.55 8.68
N ILE A 189 -7.34 -13.74 9.35
CA ILE A 189 -6.27 -14.21 10.21
C ILE A 189 -6.64 -13.83 11.65
N SER A 190 -6.53 -14.79 12.58
CA SER A 190 -6.83 -14.52 13.99
C SER A 190 -5.90 -13.44 14.53
N LYS A 191 -6.47 -12.47 15.25
CA LYS A 191 -5.76 -11.44 16.04
C LYS A 191 -4.71 -12.05 16.99
N SER A 192 -4.96 -13.29 17.46
CA SER A 192 -4.05 -14.06 18.31
C SER A 192 -3.14 -15.02 17.55
N SER A 193 -3.36 -15.24 16.26
CA SER A 193 -2.42 -16.07 15.51
C SER A 193 -1.14 -15.28 15.38
N ASP A 194 -0.09 -15.85 15.95
CA ASP A 194 1.28 -15.45 15.69
C ASP A 194 1.50 -15.58 14.19
N LEU A 195 1.15 -14.53 13.45
CA LEU A 195 1.47 -14.38 12.05
C LEU A 195 2.99 -14.44 12.02
N ASN A 196 3.48 -15.64 11.70
CA ASN A 196 4.88 -15.98 11.85
C ASN A 196 5.66 -14.97 11.01
N VAL A 197 6.80 -14.51 11.51
CA VAL A 197 7.70 -13.61 10.75
C VAL A 197 7.93 -14.16 9.32
N LYS A 198 7.89 -15.48 9.16
CA LYS A 198 7.88 -16.17 7.86
C LYS A 198 6.73 -15.75 6.92
N HIS A 199 5.49 -15.64 7.40
CA HIS A 199 4.35 -15.23 6.59
C HIS A 199 4.44 -13.75 6.21
N LYS A 200 4.82 -12.87 7.16
CA LYS A 200 5.08 -11.46 6.86
C LYS A 200 6.19 -11.29 5.83
N ALA A 201 7.27 -12.05 5.96
CA ALA A 201 8.34 -12.07 4.97
C ALA A 201 7.87 -12.59 3.60
N ALA A 202 7.03 -13.63 3.57
CA ALA A 202 6.46 -14.15 2.32
C ALA A 202 5.53 -13.13 1.64
N MET A 203 4.68 -12.43 2.40
CA MET A 203 3.86 -11.33 1.88
C MET A 203 4.74 -10.21 1.32
N TYR A 204 5.82 -9.84 2.03
CA TYR A 204 6.76 -8.83 1.56
C TYR A 204 7.44 -9.22 0.25
N VAL A 205 7.95 -10.46 0.16
CA VAL A 205 8.57 -10.98 -1.08
C VAL A 205 7.55 -11.01 -2.24
N THR A 206 6.31 -11.40 -1.97
CA THR A 206 5.24 -11.40 -2.98
C THR A 206 4.98 -9.98 -3.50
N HIS A 207 4.90 -9.00 -2.60
CA HIS A 207 4.76 -7.60 -2.97
C HIS A 207 5.95 -7.08 -3.78
N LEU A 208 7.19 -7.45 -3.43
CA LEU A 208 8.36 -7.11 -4.25
C LEU A 208 8.19 -7.66 -5.68
N LEU A 209 7.80 -8.92 -5.86
CA LEU A 209 7.66 -9.49 -7.21
C LEU A 209 6.54 -8.83 -8.01
N LEU A 210 5.36 -8.65 -7.40
CA LEU A 210 4.20 -8.06 -8.07
C LEU A 210 4.43 -6.59 -8.41
N LEU A 211 4.90 -5.78 -7.46
CA LEU A 211 5.19 -4.37 -7.67
C LEU A 211 6.30 -4.19 -8.71
N SER A 212 7.36 -5.00 -8.64
CA SER A 212 8.42 -5.00 -9.65
C SER A 212 7.84 -5.17 -11.05
N SER A 213 7.09 -6.24 -11.29
CA SER A 213 6.53 -6.54 -12.61
C SER A 213 5.70 -5.37 -13.18
N ARG A 214 4.89 -4.72 -12.33
CA ARG A 214 3.99 -3.63 -12.73
C ARG A 214 4.76 -2.35 -13.00
N LEU A 215 5.65 -1.93 -12.09
CA LEU A 215 6.42 -0.70 -12.24
C LEU A 215 7.36 -0.79 -13.45
N PHE A 216 8.01 -1.94 -13.66
CA PHE A 216 8.82 -2.17 -14.86
C PHE A 216 7.98 -2.15 -16.12
N ALA A 217 6.78 -2.77 -16.12
CA ALA A 217 5.88 -2.71 -17.28
C ALA A 217 5.47 -1.26 -17.59
N ILE A 218 4.99 -0.50 -16.59
CA ILE A 218 4.60 0.90 -16.76
C ILE A 218 5.77 1.72 -17.33
N CYS A 219 6.98 1.56 -16.78
CA CYS A 219 8.16 2.24 -17.28
C CYS A 219 8.50 1.81 -18.71
N TYR A 220 8.52 0.52 -19.01
CA TYR A 220 8.83 -0.02 -20.33
C TYR A 220 7.87 0.50 -21.40
N PHE A 221 6.57 0.51 -21.12
CA PHE A 221 5.57 1.07 -22.02
C PHE A 221 5.74 2.58 -22.19
N THR A 222 6.08 3.30 -21.12
CA THR A 222 6.32 4.76 -21.18
C THR A 222 7.55 5.10 -22.02
N VAL A 223 8.62 4.30 -21.92
CA VAL A 223 9.82 4.44 -22.77
C VAL A 223 9.49 4.10 -24.23
N SER A 224 8.81 2.97 -24.47
CA SER A 224 8.56 2.45 -25.82
C SER A 224 7.55 3.29 -26.61
N TYR A 225 6.50 3.78 -25.95
CA TYR A 225 5.37 4.43 -26.59
C TYR A 225 5.25 5.91 -26.24
N LYS A 226 6.19 6.50 -25.49
CA LYS A 226 6.14 7.88 -24.99
C LYS A 226 5.07 8.09 -23.91
N TRP A 227 5.02 9.32 -23.41
CA TRP A 227 4.25 9.75 -22.24
C TRP A 227 2.73 9.68 -22.36
N TRP A 228 2.17 9.62 -23.58
CA TRP A 228 0.70 9.55 -23.74
C TRP A 228 0.12 8.25 -23.16
N ILE A 229 0.92 7.18 -23.05
CA ILE A 229 0.49 5.94 -22.37
C ILE A 229 0.17 6.18 -20.90
N ILE A 230 0.88 7.06 -20.21
CA ILE A 230 0.54 7.40 -18.82
C ILE A 230 -0.86 8.02 -18.75
N GLY A 231 -1.24 8.83 -19.74
CA GLY A 231 -2.59 9.37 -19.85
C GLY A 231 -3.66 8.28 -20.08
N VAL A 232 -3.37 7.30 -20.94
CA VAL A 232 -4.29 6.16 -21.17
C VAL A 232 -4.42 5.27 -19.94
N LEU A 233 -3.30 4.97 -19.27
CA LEU A 233 -3.30 4.20 -18.02
C LEU A 233 -4.09 4.94 -16.94
N SER A 234 -3.86 6.24 -16.80
CA SER A 234 -4.62 7.08 -15.85
C SER A 234 -6.12 7.03 -16.16
N PHE A 235 -6.52 7.20 -17.42
CA PHE A 235 -7.91 7.10 -17.84
C PHE A 235 -8.52 5.72 -17.55
N HIS A 236 -7.77 4.64 -17.79
CA HIS A 236 -8.20 3.29 -17.47
C HIS A 236 -8.43 3.12 -15.95
N CYS A 237 -7.49 3.57 -15.12
CA CYS A 237 -7.63 3.53 -13.66
C CYS A 237 -8.84 4.38 -13.20
N CYS A 238 -9.06 5.58 -13.77
CA CYS A 238 -10.26 6.38 -13.50
C CYS A 238 -11.56 5.63 -13.85
N ALA A 239 -11.61 4.95 -15.00
CA ALA A 239 -12.79 4.25 -15.46
C ALA A 239 -13.11 3.04 -14.56
N MET A 240 -12.09 2.30 -14.14
CA MET A 240 -12.24 1.18 -13.19
C MET A 240 -12.76 1.64 -11.82
N GLU A 241 -12.30 2.79 -11.36
CA GLU A 241 -12.78 3.41 -10.11
C GLU A 241 -14.24 3.84 -10.21
N VAL A 242 -14.60 4.55 -11.29
CA VAL A 242 -15.99 4.96 -11.53
C VAL A 242 -16.90 3.73 -11.64
N ALA A 243 -16.48 2.68 -12.35
CA ALA A 243 -17.23 1.44 -12.45
C ALA A 243 -17.43 0.78 -11.08
N THR A 244 -16.38 0.71 -10.27
CA THR A 244 -16.46 0.19 -8.89
C THR A 244 -17.43 1.01 -8.05
N PHE A 245 -17.33 2.33 -8.09
CA PHE A 245 -18.22 3.22 -7.37
C PHE A 245 -19.69 3.03 -7.78
N ILE A 246 -19.96 2.85 -9.08
CA ILE A 246 -21.31 2.59 -9.58
C ILE A 246 -21.83 1.25 -9.07
N LEU A 247 -21.01 0.20 -9.11
CA LEU A 247 -21.40 -1.16 -8.69
C LEU A 247 -21.74 -1.25 -7.20
N TYR A 248 -21.02 -0.52 -6.35
CA TYR A 248 -21.19 -0.57 -4.90
C TYR A 248 -21.75 0.74 -4.31
N ARG A 249 -22.48 1.50 -5.13
CA ARG A 249 -23.00 2.84 -4.78
C ARG A 249 -23.76 2.87 -3.46
N ASP A 250 -24.51 1.82 -3.16
CA ASP A 250 -25.38 1.75 -1.99
C ASP A 250 -24.62 1.41 -0.69
N GLU A 251 -23.37 0.97 -0.80
CA GLU A 251 -22.51 0.62 0.34
C GLU A 251 -21.57 1.75 0.75
N PHE A 252 -21.28 2.69 -0.15
CA PHE A 252 -20.33 3.78 0.08
C PHE A 252 -20.93 5.02 0.75
N GLN A 253 -20.24 5.55 1.77
CA GLN A 253 -20.49 6.87 2.33
C GLN A 253 -19.75 7.95 1.53
N ARG A 254 -20.16 9.24 1.66
CA ARG A 254 -19.47 10.37 0.99
C ARG A 254 -17.97 10.46 1.30
N ILE A 255 -17.57 9.99 2.48
CA ILE A 255 -16.17 9.95 2.91
C ILE A 255 -15.37 8.93 2.06
N ASP A 256 -15.99 7.80 1.75
CA ASP A 256 -15.36 6.72 0.99
C ASP A 256 -15.09 7.13 -0.46
N VAL A 257 -15.96 7.99 -1.04
CA VAL A 257 -15.75 8.55 -2.39
C VAL A 257 -14.50 9.42 -2.46
N LEU A 258 -14.26 10.27 -1.45
CA LEU A 258 -13.06 11.09 -1.40
C LEU A 258 -11.81 10.21 -1.26
N PHE A 259 -11.91 9.16 -0.45
CA PHE A 259 -10.87 8.16 -0.27
C PHE A 259 -10.57 7.40 -1.57
N MET A 260 -11.58 6.93 -2.31
CA MET A 260 -11.37 6.28 -3.60
C MET A 260 -10.71 7.21 -4.62
N ILE A 261 -11.14 8.47 -4.72
CA ILE A 261 -10.51 9.46 -5.63
C ILE A 261 -9.03 9.64 -5.27
N LEU A 262 -8.73 9.74 -3.97
CA LEU A 262 -7.36 9.86 -3.46
C LEU A 262 -6.52 8.60 -3.73
N PHE A 263 -7.16 7.44 -3.85
CA PHE A 263 -6.53 6.14 -4.05
C PHE A 263 -6.64 5.60 -5.49
N MET A 264 -7.09 6.41 -6.44
CA MET A 264 -7.11 6.09 -7.87
C MET A 264 -5.74 5.63 -8.41
N GLY A 265 -4.65 6.20 -7.87
CA GLY A 265 -3.28 5.80 -8.22
C GLY A 265 -2.92 4.38 -7.75
N ILE A 266 -3.62 3.86 -6.75
CA ILE A 266 -3.42 2.48 -6.27
C ILE A 266 -3.81 1.49 -7.35
N HIS A 267 -4.91 1.69 -8.08
CA HIS A 267 -5.39 0.69 -9.04
C HIS A 267 -4.37 0.36 -10.13
N CYS A 268 -3.54 1.32 -10.54
CA CYS A 268 -2.51 1.07 -11.52
C CYS A 268 -1.33 0.24 -10.94
N VAL A 269 -1.18 0.20 -9.62
CA VAL A 269 -0.09 -0.47 -8.89
C VAL A 269 -0.59 -1.75 -8.18
N ARG A 270 -1.91 -1.86 -7.93
CA ARG A 270 -2.56 -2.92 -7.17
C ARG A 270 -4.04 -3.09 -7.56
N ASP A 271 -4.43 -4.31 -7.94
CA ASP A 271 -5.75 -4.58 -8.53
C ASP A 271 -6.89 -4.67 -7.51
N ASP A 272 -6.61 -5.05 -6.26
CA ASP A 272 -7.61 -5.29 -5.21
C ASP A 272 -7.91 -4.07 -4.34
N ALA A 273 -7.50 -2.86 -4.75
CA ALA A 273 -7.64 -1.65 -3.95
C ALA A 273 -9.08 -1.33 -3.59
N SER A 274 -10.02 -1.56 -4.51
CA SER A 274 -11.46 -1.37 -4.30
C SER A 274 -12.02 -2.18 -3.12
N LYS A 275 -11.49 -3.38 -2.88
CA LYS A 275 -11.93 -4.23 -1.76
C LYS A 275 -11.59 -3.60 -0.41
N PHE A 276 -10.57 -2.75 -0.29
CA PHE A 276 -10.24 -2.07 0.97
C PHE A 276 -11.38 -1.18 1.47
N PHE A 277 -12.15 -0.59 0.55
CA PHE A 277 -13.21 0.36 0.89
C PHE A 277 -14.58 -0.31 1.06
N LEU A 278 -14.74 -1.56 0.61
CA LEU A 278 -15.94 -2.36 0.82
C LEU A 278 -15.91 -2.96 2.22
N SER A 279 -16.38 -2.19 3.20
CA SER A 279 -16.60 -2.64 4.58
C SER A 279 -18.10 -2.71 4.83
N LYS A 280 -18.72 -3.88 4.65
CA LYS A 280 -19.97 -4.21 5.37
C LYS A 280 -20.49 -5.64 5.40
N GLU A 281 -19.71 -6.66 5.05
CA GLU A 281 -20.26 -8.04 5.07
C GLU A 281 -20.13 -8.78 6.42
N GLY A 282 -20.07 -8.05 7.54
CA GLY A 282 -19.88 -8.65 8.88
C GLY A 282 -20.91 -8.30 9.95
N GLU A 283 -21.74 -7.26 9.77
CA GLU A 283 -22.67 -6.80 10.83
C GLU A 283 -24.14 -7.21 10.61
N ALA A 284 -24.49 -7.79 9.47
CA ALA A 284 -25.88 -8.13 9.15
C ALA A 284 -26.33 -9.52 9.69
N GLU A 285 -25.43 -10.49 9.83
CA GLU A 285 -25.83 -11.83 10.33
C GLU A 285 -25.97 -11.91 11.85
N HIS A 286 -25.33 -11.02 12.61
CA HIS A 286 -25.33 -11.13 14.08
C HIS A 286 -26.55 -10.50 14.78
N LYS A 287 -27.47 -9.88 14.03
CA LYS A 287 -28.70 -9.26 14.57
C LYS A 287 -29.99 -10.07 14.36
N VAL A 288 -29.94 -11.22 13.68
CA VAL A 288 -31.14 -12.05 13.44
C VAL A 288 -31.29 -13.22 14.43
N PHE A 289 -30.23 -13.61 15.14
CA PHE A 289 -30.30 -14.68 16.15
C PHE A 289 -29.96 -14.17 17.56
N ASN A 290 -30.90 -13.46 18.18
CA ASN A 290 -30.92 -13.29 19.64
C ASN A 290 -32.37 -13.21 20.14
N HIS A 291 -32.98 -14.38 20.29
CA HIS A 291 -34.07 -14.60 21.25
C HIS A 291 -33.64 -15.75 22.18
N PRO A 292 -33.78 -15.61 23.52
CA PRO A 292 -33.14 -16.53 24.45
C PRO A 292 -34.07 -17.67 24.83
N LYS A 293 -33.66 -18.94 24.62
CA LYS A 293 -34.14 -20.08 25.42
C LYS A 293 -33.07 -21.18 25.55
N LEU A 294 -32.64 -21.33 26.81
CA LEU A 294 -32.42 -22.57 27.57
C LEU A 294 -31.47 -23.67 27.07
N VAL A 295 -30.39 -23.85 27.87
CA VAL A 295 -29.85 -25.11 28.45
C VAL A 295 -29.45 -26.25 27.50
N GLY A 296 -28.17 -26.63 27.57
CA GLY A 296 -27.74 -28.00 27.23
C GLY A 296 -26.25 -28.10 26.87
N GLN A 297 -25.45 -28.66 27.77
CA GLN A 297 -24.08 -29.09 27.51
C GLN A 297 -24.02 -30.08 26.33
N HIS A 298 -23.10 -29.88 25.39
CA HIS A 298 -22.27 -30.96 24.82
C HIS A 298 -21.11 -30.37 24.02
N ALA A 299 -19.90 -30.76 24.39
CA ALA A 299 -18.67 -30.52 23.65
C ALA A 299 -18.55 -31.51 22.48
N SER A 300 -18.17 -31.02 21.29
CA SER A 300 -17.39 -31.68 20.21
C SER A 300 -17.37 -30.78 18.95
N PRO A 301 -16.49 -30.99 17.96
CA PRO A 301 -15.07 -30.67 17.95
C PRO A 301 -14.72 -29.55 16.93
N LEU A 302 -13.50 -28.98 17.03
CA LEU A 302 -12.93 -28.08 16.03
C LEU A 302 -13.09 -28.66 14.61
N MET A 303 -13.74 -27.92 13.72
CA MET A 303 -13.59 -28.13 12.27
C MET A 303 -12.21 -27.62 11.82
N PRO A 304 -11.54 -28.31 10.88
CA PRO A 304 -10.25 -27.90 10.38
C PRO A 304 -10.40 -26.64 9.52
N ILE A 305 -9.46 -25.72 9.71
CA ILE A 305 -9.26 -24.53 8.89
C ILE A 305 -9.15 -24.98 7.42
N ASP A 306 -10.03 -24.44 6.59
CA ASP A 306 -10.15 -24.83 5.20
C ASP A 306 -8.87 -24.46 4.43
N SER A 307 -8.05 -25.49 4.17
CA SER A 307 -6.81 -25.42 3.40
C SER A 307 -7.03 -24.88 1.98
N GLU A 308 -8.28 -24.76 1.53
CA GLU A 308 -8.64 -24.40 0.17
C GLU A 308 -8.50 -22.89 -0.11
N TYR A 309 -8.75 -22.01 0.86
CA TYR A 309 -8.64 -20.55 0.66
C TYR A 309 -7.18 -20.07 0.59
N ILE A 310 -6.30 -20.59 1.47
CA ILE A 310 -4.85 -20.34 1.39
C ILE A 310 -4.30 -20.89 0.06
N ARG A 311 -4.79 -22.06 -0.38
CA ARG A 311 -4.43 -22.64 -1.67
C ARG A 311 -4.96 -21.82 -2.85
N HIS A 312 -6.10 -21.15 -2.70
CA HIS A 312 -6.69 -20.27 -3.71
C HIS A 312 -5.93 -18.95 -3.83
N VAL A 313 -5.50 -18.35 -2.72
CA VAL A 313 -4.63 -17.16 -2.72
C VAL A 313 -3.26 -17.50 -3.30
N PHE A 314 -2.66 -18.64 -2.92
CA PHE A 314 -1.42 -19.10 -3.53
C PHE A 314 -1.58 -19.49 -5.01
N ARG A 315 -2.71 -20.07 -5.42
CA ARG A 315 -2.99 -20.34 -6.85
C ARG A 315 -3.13 -19.05 -7.64
N VAL A 316 -3.85 -18.06 -7.14
CA VAL A 316 -4.02 -16.77 -7.83
C VAL A 316 -2.66 -16.06 -7.93
N CYS A 317 -1.83 -16.11 -6.88
CA CYS A 317 -0.47 -15.53 -6.90
C CYS A 317 0.56 -16.29 -7.76
N PHE A 318 0.41 -17.60 -7.99
CA PHE A 318 1.36 -18.39 -8.80
C PHE A 318 0.88 -18.73 -10.22
N VAL A 319 -0.42 -18.69 -10.51
CA VAL A 319 -0.95 -18.95 -11.86
C VAL A 319 -0.67 -17.78 -12.82
N GLU A 320 -0.38 -16.58 -12.30
CA GLU A 320 0.12 -15.45 -13.11
C GLU A 320 1.62 -15.52 -13.43
N VAL A 321 2.39 -16.45 -12.83
CA VAL A 321 3.70 -16.84 -13.35
C VAL A 321 3.48 -17.94 -14.38
N GLY A 322 3.13 -17.53 -15.59
CA GLY A 322 2.76 -18.42 -16.69
C GLY A 322 3.76 -19.54 -16.96
N ILE A 323 3.41 -20.76 -16.59
CA ILE A 323 4.09 -21.99 -17.04
C ILE A 323 3.18 -22.87 -17.94
N ASP A 324 1.87 -22.62 -18.00
CA ASP A 324 0.98 -23.44 -18.85
C ASP A 324 0.76 -22.89 -20.26
N ARG A 325 1.18 -21.65 -20.56
CA ARG A 325 1.06 -21.06 -21.91
C ARG A 325 2.33 -21.12 -22.77
N VAL A 326 3.42 -21.73 -22.27
CA VAL A 326 4.63 -22.01 -23.06
C VAL A 326 4.56 -23.38 -23.75
N LYS A 327 3.80 -24.35 -23.23
CA LYS A 327 3.64 -25.67 -23.89
C LYS A 327 2.80 -25.63 -25.17
N SER A 328 1.84 -24.72 -25.29
CA SER A 328 1.00 -24.60 -26.49
C SER A 328 1.67 -23.88 -27.65
N GLN A 329 2.62 -22.96 -27.39
CA GLN A 329 3.38 -22.29 -28.46
C GLN A 329 4.65 -23.06 -28.87
N CYS A 330 5.19 -23.92 -28.01
CA CYS A 330 6.34 -24.76 -28.34
C CYS A 330 5.97 -25.99 -29.21
N GLY A 331 4.68 -26.37 -29.25
CA GLY A 331 4.17 -27.41 -30.15
C GLY A 331 4.08 -26.95 -31.61
N HIS A 332 3.69 -25.69 -31.85
CA HIS A 332 3.48 -25.17 -33.20
C HIS A 332 4.78 -24.74 -33.90
N GLN A 333 5.86 -24.50 -33.15
CA GLN A 333 7.17 -24.20 -33.73
C GLN A 333 7.93 -25.46 -34.21
N LYS A 334 7.55 -26.66 -33.76
CA LYS A 334 8.13 -27.93 -34.23
C LYS A 334 7.62 -28.38 -35.59
N GLU A 335 6.37 -28.06 -35.95
CA GLU A 335 5.80 -28.42 -37.26
C GLU A 335 6.33 -27.53 -38.40
N ILE A 336 6.66 -26.26 -38.10
CA ILE A 336 7.25 -25.34 -39.09
C ILE A 336 8.70 -25.74 -39.43
N TYR A 337 9.46 -26.29 -38.48
CA TYR A 337 10.83 -26.76 -38.74
C TYR A 337 10.89 -28.12 -39.47
N GLN A 338 9.87 -28.98 -39.36
CA GLN A 338 9.82 -30.25 -40.12
C GLN A 338 9.36 -30.07 -41.57
N SER A 339 8.56 -29.04 -41.87
CA SER A 339 8.15 -28.74 -43.25
C SER A 339 9.23 -28.04 -44.07
N LEU A 340 10.20 -27.38 -43.42
CA LEU A 340 11.34 -26.71 -44.08
C LEU A 340 12.57 -27.61 -44.29
N SER A 341 12.59 -28.84 -43.76
CA SER A 341 13.68 -29.80 -43.98
C SER A 341 13.35 -30.87 -45.05
N GLN A 342 12.23 -30.73 -45.76
CA GLN A 342 11.82 -31.62 -46.86
C GLN A 342 11.56 -30.88 -48.18
N MET A 343 12.00 -29.62 -48.32
CA MET A 343 12.12 -28.91 -49.59
C MET A 343 13.58 -28.82 -50.04
#